data_AF-A0A821YR56-F1
#
_entry.id   AF-A0A821YR56-F1
#
_cell.length_a   1.000
_cell.length_b   1.000
_cell.length_c   1.000
_cell.angle_alpha   90.00
_cell.angle_beta   90.00
_cell.angle_gamma   90.00
#
_symmetry.space_group_name_H-M   'P 1'
#
loop_
_entity.id
_entity.type
_entity.pdbx_description
1 polymer ?
#
loop_
_entity_poly.entity_id
_entity_poly.type
_entity_poly.pdbx_seq_one_letter_code
_entity_poly.pdbx_strand_id
1 'polypeptide(L)' 'GYGRTFFSCTSAHTCTGDGNAMFTRAGLKNQDLEFVQFHPTGKLIL' A
#
# COMPACT_ATOMS: atom_id res chain seq x y z
N GLY A 1 2.54 4.53 -0.93
CA GLY A 1 2.14 3.12 -1.10
C GLY A 1 0.80 2.87 -0.44
N TYR A 2 0.31 1.63 -0.48
CA TYR A 2 -0.99 1.25 0.07
C TYR A 2 -0.89 0.24 1.23
N GLY A 3 0.27 0.19 1.92
CA GLY A 3 0.54 -0.84 2.94
C GLY A 3 -0.47 -0.91 4.10
N ARG A 4 -1.26 0.15 4.35
CA ARG A 4 -2.36 0.15 5.33
C ARG A 4 -3.60 -0.66 4.90
N THR A 5 -3.58 -1.34 3.75
CA THR A 5 -4.56 -2.39 3.44
C THR A 5 -4.32 -3.68 4.21
N PHE A 6 -3.14 -3.86 4.83
CA PHE A 6 -2.78 -5.04 5.62
C PHE A 6 -2.89 -4.77 7.12
N PHE A 7 -3.34 -5.76 7.88
CA PHE A 7 -3.49 -5.67 9.34
C PHE A 7 -2.15 -5.43 10.06
N SER A 8 -1.10 -6.14 9.66
CA SER A 8 0.26 -5.97 10.17
C SER A 8 1.16 -5.44 9.06
N CYS A 9 1.69 -4.23 9.22
CA CYS A 9 2.58 -3.60 8.24
C CYS A 9 3.57 -2.64 8.92
N THR A 10 4.66 -2.33 8.23
CA THR A 10 5.65 -1.31 8.64
C THR A 10 5.35 0.07 8.07
N SER A 11 4.24 0.20 7.33
CA SER A 11 3.84 1.46 6.69
C SER A 11 3.23 2.42 7.71
N ALA A 12 3.54 3.71 7.59
CA ALA A 12 2.88 4.74 8.38
C ALA A 12 1.35 4.74 8.16
N HIS A 13 0.58 5.22 9.13
CA HIS A 13 -0.88 5.28 9.08
C HIS A 13 -1.45 5.97 7.83
N THR A 14 -0.70 6.91 7.25
CA THR A 14 -1.11 7.71 6.08
C THR A 14 -0.82 7.01 4.75
N CYS A 15 -0.23 5.82 4.75
CA CYS A 15 0.04 5.05 3.53
C CYS A 15 -1.21 4.27 3.07
N THR A 16 -2.25 5.01 2.68
CA THR A 16 -3.61 4.53 2.33
C THR A 16 -3.86 4.30 0.84
N GLY A 17 -2.89 4.64 -0.03
CA GLY A 17 -3.01 4.42 -1.47
C GLY A 17 -3.77 5.51 -2.25
N ASP A 18 -3.92 6.71 -1.70
CA ASP A 18 -4.72 7.80 -2.30
C ASP A 18 -4.30 8.14 -3.75
N GLY A 19 -2.99 8.14 -4.03
CA GLY A 19 -2.44 8.35 -5.37
C GLY A 19 -2.85 7.26 -6.37
N ASN A 20 -2.71 5.99 -5.99
CA ASN A 20 -3.15 4.86 -6.81
C ASN A 20 -4.65 4.94 -7.11
N ALA A 21 -5.45 5.35 -6.11
CA ALA A 21 -6.89 5.50 -6.24
C ALA A 21 -7.29 6.68 -7.15
N MET A 22 -6.54 7.79 -7.12
CA MET A 22 -6.72 8.89 -8.07
C MET A 22 -6.47 8.45 -9.52
N PHE A 23 -5.40 7.68 -9.75
CA PHE A 23 -5.07 7.14 -11.07
C PHE A 23 -6.19 6.25 -11.62
N THR A 24 -6.67 5.31 -10.80
CA THR A 24 -7.80 4.44 -11.16
C THR A 24 -9.07 5.25 -11.47
N ARG A 25 -9.39 6.27 -10.66
CA ARG A 25 -10.56 7.15 -10.89
C ARG A 25 -10.45 7.99 -12.16
N ALA A 26 -9.24 8.32 -12.59
CA ALA A 26 -8.98 8.97 -13.87
C ALA A 26 -9.04 8.00 -15.08
N GLY A 27 -9.38 6.72 -14.86
CA GLY A 27 -9.44 5.70 -15.91
C GLY A 27 -8.08 5.15 -16.33
N LEU A 28 -7.00 5.52 -15.62
CA LEU A 28 -5.66 5.03 -15.87
C LEU A 28 -5.41 3.73 -15.07
N LYS A 29 -4.62 2.83 -15.65
CA LYS A 29 -4.33 1.52 -15.04
C LYS A 29 -3.18 1.62 -14.05
N ASN A 30 -3.35 0.98 -12.89
CA ASN A 30 -2.23 0.54 -12.07
C ASN A 30 -1.72 -0.80 -12.60
N GLN A 31 -0.49 -1.16 -12.25
CA GLN A 31 0.15 -2.39 -12.69
C GLN A 31 0.81 -3.10 -11.50
N ASP A 32 0.82 -4.43 -11.53
CA ASP A 32 1.55 -5.32 -10.62
C ASP A 32 1.23 -5.07 -9.12
N LEU A 33 -0.05 -4.75 -8.83
CA LEU A 33 -0.51 -4.47 -7.47
C LEU A 33 -0.49 -5.70 -6.56
N GLU A 34 -0.39 -6.91 -7.10
CA GLU A 34 -0.29 -8.16 -6.34
C GLU A 34 1.09 -8.39 -5.72
N PHE A 35 2.13 -7.69 -6.21
CA PHE A 35 3.50 -7.87 -5.74
C PHE A 35 3.77 -7.04 -4.48
N VAL A 36 3.42 -7.60 -3.33
CA VAL A 36 3.64 -6.97 -2.01
C VAL A 36 4.86 -7.57 -1.33
N GLN A 37 5.84 -6.72 -1.01
CA GLN A 37 7.01 -7.12 -0.24
C GLN A 37 6.73 -7.05 1.26
N PHE A 38 7.07 -8.13 1.96
CA PHE A 38 7.11 -8.16 3.42
C PHE A 38 8.54 -8.09 3.91
N HIS A 39 8.79 -7.26 4.93
CA HIS A 39 10.09 -7.22 5.57
C HIS A 39 10.21 -8.37 6.60
N PRO A 40 11.24 -9.23 6.54
CA PRO A 40 11.34 -10.43 7.38
C PRO A 40 11.48 -10.13 8.88
N THR A 41 11.93 -8.93 9.25
CA THR A 41 12.11 -8.50 10.65
C THR A 41 11.34 -7.21 10.95
N GLY A 42 10.20 -7.01 10.28
CA GLY A 42 9.42 -5.77 10.36
C GLY A 42 8.99 -5.43 11.79
N LYS A 43 9.37 -4.24 12.26
CA LYS A 43 8.79 -3.67 13.48
C LYS A 43 7.42 -3.09 13.14
N LEU A 44 6.38 -3.65 13.76
CA LEU A 44 5.01 -3.20 13.56
C LEU A 44 4.86 -1.73 13.93
N ILE A 45 4.24 -0.97 13.02
CA ILE A 45 3.73 0.37 13.30
C ILE A 45 2.21 0.22 13.31
N LEU A 46 1.65 0.10 14.52
CA LEU A 46 0.20 0.08 14.74
C LEU A 46 -0.40 1.37 14.22
#